data_AF-A0A928HAL0-F1
#
_entry.id   AF-A0A928HAL0-F1
#
_cell.length_a   1.000
_cell.length_b   1.000
_cell.length_c   1.000
_cell.angle_alpha   90.00
_cell.angle_beta   90.00
_cell.angle_gamma   90.00
#
_symmetry.space_group_name_H-M   'P 1'
#
loop_
_entity.id
_entity.type
_entity.pdbx_description
1 polymer ?
#
loop_
_entity_poly.entity_id
_entity_poly.type
_entity_poly.pdbx_seq_one_letter_code
_entity_poly.pdbx_strand_id
1 'polypeptide(L)'
;MDNRFSSPDGDPTPWTSAPAHAPSAKTHKSMIYAIQHPVTGQYIYPPPNRCWCREQKVMLKLMNEWSHYELKMLDDKERRMAVCDATDADGFPEIPAIVLVDDLETSKRNALNRFSEGTWPELYFTKGGSGGMRIKKHLQNMQGKVAASIWFADEVGTSTEATAEIKALFEGRVPFDTAKPSRLIERILRIATDADSIVLDSFAGSGTTAHAVLKMNKEDGGNRKFILIEMMDYADTVTAERVKRVISGYGEGDKAVEGTGDGFGYYELGDPLMIGENLNEDLPLEKIREYVWYMETRSSLTGFAGKNNPDNHVNPVKTNDPYLLGIVDGAAYYFCYEKESTVKLNRALLRKLKTKAERYVIYADICLLDDSELEKYNITFKKIPRDIARL
;
A
#
# COMPACT_ATOMS: atom_id res chain seq x y z
N MET A 1 7.72 -17.37 4.43
CA MET A 1 7.14 -17.71 5.76
C MET A 1 8.10 -18.56 6.60
N ASP A 2 9.08 -19.23 5.98
CA ASP A 2 9.86 -20.29 6.62
C ASP A 2 11.06 -19.81 7.45
N ASN A 3 11.50 -18.56 7.30
CA ASN A 3 12.59 -17.95 8.08
C ASN A 3 12.31 -17.85 9.60
N ARG A 4 11.11 -18.22 10.07
CA ARG A 4 10.71 -18.23 11.50
C ARG A 4 10.91 -19.59 12.17
N PHE A 5 11.30 -20.62 11.43
CA PHE A 5 11.57 -21.96 11.94
C PHE A 5 13.08 -22.20 11.99
N SER A 6 13.54 -22.71 13.13
CA SER A 6 14.95 -23.04 13.34
C SER A 6 15.06 -24.25 14.28
N SER A 7 16.28 -24.71 14.53
CA SER A 7 16.55 -25.80 15.47
C SER A 7 17.69 -25.41 16.42
N PRO A 8 17.41 -24.51 17.40
CA PRO A 8 18.44 -24.00 18.30
C PRO A 8 18.97 -25.05 19.30
N ASP A 9 18.31 -26.20 19.39
CA ASP A 9 18.61 -27.28 20.32
C ASP A 9 19.04 -28.58 19.61
N GLY A 10 19.24 -28.55 18.29
CA GLY A 10 19.66 -29.72 17.52
C GLY A 10 18.54 -30.72 17.21
N ASP A 11 17.28 -30.34 17.38
CA ASP A 11 16.11 -31.09 16.90
C ASP A 11 16.18 -31.30 15.36
N PRO A 12 16.00 -32.53 14.84
CA PRO A 12 16.06 -32.78 13.39
C PRO A 12 14.93 -32.08 12.62
N THR A 13 13.84 -31.70 13.28
CA THR A 13 12.70 -31.01 12.65
C THR A 13 12.66 -29.55 13.09
N PRO A 14 12.86 -28.57 12.18
CA PRO A 14 12.75 -27.15 12.53
C PRO A 14 11.41 -26.81 13.20
N TRP A 15 11.48 -25.94 14.20
CA TRP A 15 10.34 -25.53 15.00
C TRP A 15 10.39 -24.04 15.27
N THR A 16 9.25 -23.49 15.68
CA THR A 16 9.14 -22.11 16.16
C THR A 16 8.64 -22.08 17.59
N SER A 17 9.02 -21.03 18.31
CA SER A 17 8.80 -20.92 19.74
C SER A 17 7.48 -20.20 20.04
N ALA A 18 6.54 -20.88 20.69
CA ALA A 18 5.24 -20.34 21.07
C ALA A 18 5.10 -20.17 22.60
N PRO A 19 4.21 -19.27 23.08
CA PRO A 19 3.88 -19.18 24.49
C PRO A 19 3.25 -20.49 25.00
N ALA A 20 3.58 -20.88 26.24
CA ALA A 20 2.97 -22.04 26.90
C ALA A 20 1.57 -21.76 27.50
N HIS A 21 0.97 -20.62 27.14
CA HIS A 21 -0.34 -20.16 27.61
C HIS A 21 -1.21 -19.69 26.44
N ALA A 22 -2.53 -19.71 26.63
CA ALA A 22 -3.55 -19.37 25.64
C ALA A 22 -4.50 -18.27 26.18
N PRO A 23 -5.23 -17.53 25.33
CA PRO A 23 -6.31 -16.64 25.77
C PRO A 23 -7.46 -17.43 26.42
N SER A 24 -8.50 -16.71 26.89
CA SER A 24 -9.75 -17.28 27.39
C SER A 24 -9.70 -17.89 28.80
N ALA A 25 -8.89 -17.30 29.68
CA ALA A 25 -8.82 -17.71 31.10
C ALA A 25 -10.18 -17.79 31.81
N LYS A 26 -11.10 -16.86 31.47
CA LYS A 26 -12.44 -16.79 32.07
C LYS A 26 -13.29 -18.05 31.82
N THR A 27 -13.16 -18.66 30.64
CA THR A 27 -13.91 -19.87 30.25
C THR A 27 -13.14 -21.17 30.53
N HIS A 28 -11.83 -21.09 30.77
CA HIS A 28 -10.95 -22.25 31.03
C HIS A 28 -10.30 -22.20 32.42
N LYS A 29 -11.11 -21.96 33.46
CA LYS A 29 -10.63 -21.86 34.87
C LYS A 29 -9.87 -23.11 35.34
N SER A 30 -10.24 -24.30 34.85
CA SER A 30 -9.56 -25.59 35.11
C SER A 30 -8.11 -25.65 34.62
N MET A 31 -7.71 -24.74 33.74
CA MET A 31 -6.36 -24.65 33.17
C MET A 31 -5.52 -23.54 33.83
N ILE A 32 -5.97 -23.04 34.99
CA ILE A 32 -5.26 -22.05 35.81
C ILE A 32 -4.84 -22.75 37.09
N TYR A 33 -3.59 -23.16 37.16
CA TYR A 33 -2.98 -23.83 38.32
C TYR A 33 -1.50 -23.51 38.38
N ALA A 34 -0.90 -23.65 39.57
CA ALA A 34 0.53 -23.40 39.73
C ALA A 34 1.36 -24.55 39.12
N ILE A 35 2.52 -24.19 38.58
CA ILE A 35 3.57 -25.15 38.18
C ILE A 35 4.86 -24.72 38.86
N GLN A 36 5.46 -25.61 39.64
CA GLN A 36 6.75 -25.34 40.29
C GLN A 36 7.88 -25.41 39.25
N HIS A 37 8.73 -24.40 39.19
CA HIS A 37 9.86 -24.37 38.27
C HIS A 37 11.01 -25.28 38.77
N PRO A 38 11.60 -26.15 37.93
CA PRO A 38 12.56 -27.15 38.40
C PRO A 38 13.90 -26.56 38.87
N VAL A 39 14.32 -25.44 38.28
CA VAL A 39 15.60 -24.77 38.63
C VAL A 39 15.46 -23.73 39.75
N THR A 40 14.41 -22.90 39.72
CA THR A 40 14.24 -21.78 40.67
C THR A 40 13.37 -22.14 41.87
N GLY A 41 12.61 -23.24 41.80
CA GLY A 41 11.65 -23.65 42.82
C GLY A 41 10.40 -22.78 42.93
N GLN A 42 10.32 -21.69 42.15
CA GLN A 42 9.21 -20.74 42.20
C GLN A 42 7.95 -21.31 41.55
N TYR A 43 6.79 -20.98 42.11
CA TYR A 43 5.50 -21.28 41.50
C TYR A 43 5.16 -20.27 40.40
N ILE A 44 4.97 -20.80 39.20
CA ILE A 44 4.61 -20.05 38.00
C ILE A 44 3.12 -20.20 37.74
N TYR A 45 2.49 -19.09 37.37
CA TYR A 45 1.10 -19.00 36.95
C TYR A 45 1.03 -18.49 35.51
N PRO A 46 -0.05 -18.75 34.77
CA PRO A 46 -0.30 -18.07 33.51
C PRO A 46 -0.32 -16.55 33.70
N PRO A 47 0.07 -15.76 32.68
CA PRO A 47 -0.06 -14.30 32.73
C PRO A 47 -1.53 -13.86 32.92
N PRO A 48 -1.77 -12.61 33.36
CA PRO A 48 -3.13 -12.08 33.49
C PRO A 48 -3.98 -12.29 32.23
N ASN A 49 -5.22 -12.72 32.44
CA ASN A 49 -6.22 -13.11 31.43
C ASN A 49 -5.80 -14.25 30.48
N ARG A 50 -4.83 -15.09 30.88
CA ARG A 50 -4.42 -16.30 30.16
C ARG A 50 -4.62 -17.57 31.01
N CYS A 51 -4.68 -18.72 30.36
CA CYS A 51 -4.61 -20.03 31.00
C CYS A 51 -3.51 -20.87 30.35
N TRP A 52 -3.12 -22.00 30.94
CA TRP A 52 -2.17 -22.91 30.29
C TRP A 52 -2.71 -23.42 28.95
N CYS A 53 -1.83 -23.63 27.98
CA CYS A 53 -2.24 -23.98 26.60
C CYS A 53 -2.55 -25.48 26.39
N ARG A 54 -2.40 -26.30 27.44
CA ARG A 54 -2.64 -27.75 27.46
C ARG A 54 -3.34 -28.13 28.75
N GLU A 55 -4.12 -29.22 28.70
CA GLU A 55 -4.76 -29.79 29.87
C GLU A 55 -3.73 -30.21 30.93
N GLN A 56 -4.12 -30.18 32.21
CA GLN A 56 -3.20 -30.46 33.32
C GLN A 56 -2.51 -31.82 33.21
N LYS A 57 -3.23 -32.86 32.81
CA LYS A 57 -2.65 -34.19 32.61
C LYS A 57 -1.53 -34.20 31.56
N VAL A 58 -1.72 -33.44 30.48
CA VAL A 58 -0.70 -33.29 29.42
C VAL A 58 0.47 -32.47 29.94
N MET A 59 0.18 -31.37 30.65
CA MET A 59 1.21 -30.52 31.23
C MET A 59 2.07 -31.28 32.25
N LEU A 60 1.47 -32.11 33.10
CA LEU A 60 2.18 -32.98 34.05
C LEU A 60 3.10 -33.96 33.33
N LYS A 61 2.63 -34.57 32.23
CA LYS A 61 3.45 -35.47 31.41
C LYS A 61 4.67 -34.73 30.84
N LEU A 62 4.46 -33.54 30.28
CA LEU A 62 5.53 -32.71 29.70
C LEU A 62 6.53 -32.23 30.75
N MET A 63 6.05 -31.84 31.94
CA MET A 63 6.92 -31.44 33.06
C MET A 63 7.75 -32.63 33.58
N ASN A 64 7.18 -33.83 33.57
CA ASN A 64 7.89 -35.06 33.94
C ASN A 64 9.04 -35.45 33.00
N GLU A 65 9.15 -34.81 31.82
CA GLU A 65 10.32 -34.96 30.95
C GLU A 65 11.55 -34.17 31.46
N TRP A 66 11.36 -33.26 32.42
CA TRP A 66 12.41 -32.39 32.96
C TRP A 66 12.86 -32.78 34.38
N SER A 67 11.94 -33.25 35.21
CA SER A 67 12.19 -33.72 36.58
C SER A 67 10.97 -34.52 37.06
N HIS A 68 10.97 -35.07 38.28
CA HIS A 68 9.81 -35.78 38.80
C HIS A 68 8.78 -34.82 39.39
N TYR A 69 7.54 -34.91 38.92
CA TYR A 69 6.43 -34.07 39.36
C TYR A 69 5.20 -34.87 39.73
N GLU A 70 4.47 -34.37 40.73
CA GLU A 70 3.17 -34.88 41.17
C GLU A 70 2.11 -33.78 41.21
N LEU A 71 0.85 -34.17 41.40
CA LEU A 71 -0.26 -33.25 41.63
C LEU A 71 -0.46 -33.06 43.13
N LYS A 72 -0.43 -31.83 43.60
CA LYS A 72 -0.61 -31.49 45.01
C LYS A 72 -1.51 -30.28 45.19
N MET A 73 -2.48 -30.36 46.10
CA MET A 73 -3.32 -29.22 46.45
C MET A 73 -2.49 -28.16 47.16
N LEU A 74 -2.60 -26.92 46.69
CA LEU A 74 -2.00 -25.74 47.31
C LEU A 74 -3.10 -24.80 47.80
N ASP A 75 -2.80 -24.03 48.84
CA ASP A 75 -3.63 -22.91 49.26
C ASP A 75 -3.29 -21.68 48.41
N ASP A 76 -3.74 -21.68 47.15
CA ASP A 76 -3.41 -20.65 46.16
C ASP A 76 -4.62 -20.12 45.37
N LYS A 77 -5.83 -20.34 45.90
CA LYS A 77 -7.10 -19.99 45.24
C LYS A 77 -7.16 -18.51 44.86
N GLU A 78 -6.80 -17.62 45.77
CA GLU A 78 -6.79 -16.17 45.54
C GLU A 78 -5.86 -15.80 44.37
N ARG A 79 -4.67 -16.41 44.32
CA ARG A 79 -3.70 -16.17 43.26
C ARG A 79 -4.20 -16.66 41.90
N ARG A 80 -4.89 -17.80 41.85
CA ARG A 80 -5.52 -18.31 40.62
C ARG A 80 -6.69 -17.43 40.17
N MET A 81 -7.49 -16.91 41.10
CA MET A 81 -8.59 -15.98 40.78
C MET A 81 -8.09 -14.66 40.22
N ALA A 82 -6.99 -14.12 40.76
CA ALA A 82 -6.36 -12.91 40.27
C ALA A 82 -5.90 -13.02 38.80
N VAL A 83 -5.57 -14.23 38.31
CA VAL A 83 -5.17 -14.44 36.91
C VAL A 83 -6.33 -14.15 35.94
N CYS A 84 -7.58 -14.42 36.31
CA CYS A 84 -8.73 -14.23 35.41
C CYS A 84 -9.69 -13.12 35.84
N ASP A 85 -9.26 -12.27 36.78
CA ASP A 85 -10.06 -11.17 37.34
C ASP A 85 -11.42 -11.65 37.85
N ALA A 86 -11.42 -12.82 38.49
CA ALA A 86 -12.63 -13.39 39.09
C ALA A 86 -12.85 -12.76 40.47
N THR A 87 -13.97 -12.07 40.64
CA THR A 87 -14.39 -11.45 41.91
C THR A 87 -15.25 -12.36 42.78
N ASP A 88 -15.77 -13.45 42.21
CA ASP A 88 -16.59 -14.43 42.91
C ASP A 88 -15.81 -15.74 43.13
N ALA A 89 -15.74 -16.16 44.39
CA ALA A 89 -15.07 -17.37 44.83
C ALA A 89 -15.95 -18.62 44.65
N ASP A 90 -17.27 -18.45 44.48
CA ASP A 90 -18.20 -19.54 44.24
C ASP A 90 -18.02 -20.09 42.82
N GLY A 91 -17.86 -21.42 42.75
CA GLY A 91 -17.65 -22.13 41.48
C GLY A 91 -16.25 -22.00 40.87
N PHE A 92 -15.26 -21.42 41.56
CA PHE A 92 -13.86 -21.55 41.12
C PHE A 92 -13.35 -22.96 41.44
N PRO A 93 -12.89 -23.73 40.43
CA PRO A 93 -12.53 -25.13 40.62
C PRO A 93 -11.36 -25.30 41.60
N GLU A 94 -11.46 -26.32 42.44
CA GLU A 94 -10.32 -26.87 43.17
C GLU A 94 -9.46 -27.67 42.19
N ILE A 95 -8.22 -27.23 42.00
CA ILE A 95 -7.29 -27.83 41.03
C ILE A 95 -5.93 -27.95 41.73
N PRO A 96 -5.30 -29.14 41.71
CA PRO A 96 -3.96 -29.29 42.27
C PRO A 96 -2.93 -28.52 41.44
N ALA A 97 -1.81 -28.15 42.04
CA ALA A 97 -0.63 -27.67 41.34
C ALA A 97 0.22 -28.84 40.83
N ILE A 98 1.08 -28.58 39.85
CA ILE A 98 2.16 -29.49 39.44
C ILE A 98 3.40 -29.12 40.26
N VAL A 99 3.82 -30.01 41.16
CA VAL A 99 4.88 -29.75 42.15
C VAL A 99 5.99 -30.79 42.05
N LEU A 100 7.22 -30.41 42.44
CA LEU A 100 8.36 -31.31 42.44
C LEU A 100 8.20 -32.39 43.51
N VAL A 101 8.52 -33.62 43.14
CA VAL A 101 8.60 -34.76 44.08
C VAL A 101 9.93 -34.76 44.81
N ASP A 102 11.02 -34.53 44.08
CA ASP A 102 12.37 -34.48 44.63
C ASP A 102 12.68 -33.12 45.28
N ASP A 103 13.78 -33.07 46.04
CA ASP A 103 14.32 -31.81 46.53
C ASP A 103 14.80 -30.91 45.37
N LEU A 104 14.83 -29.60 45.61
CA LEU A 104 15.12 -28.61 44.57
C LEU A 104 16.50 -28.80 43.93
N GLU A 105 17.51 -29.25 44.67
CA GLU A 105 18.86 -29.46 44.11
C GLU A 105 18.88 -30.65 43.15
N THR A 106 18.23 -31.75 43.54
CA THR A 106 18.04 -32.91 42.65
C THR A 106 17.23 -32.54 41.42
N SER A 107 16.12 -31.83 41.58
CA SER A 107 15.26 -31.44 40.47
C SER A 107 15.95 -30.49 39.50
N LYS A 108 16.70 -29.52 40.02
CA LYS A 108 17.50 -28.57 39.24
C LYS A 108 18.56 -29.30 38.41
N ARG A 109 19.27 -30.25 39.02
CA ARG A 109 20.27 -31.07 38.31
C ARG A 109 19.63 -31.87 37.18
N ASN A 110 18.49 -32.53 37.42
CA ASN A 110 17.77 -33.30 36.40
C ASN A 110 17.38 -32.40 35.21
N ALA A 111 16.78 -31.24 35.48
CA ALA A 111 16.33 -30.33 34.44
C ALA A 111 17.48 -29.71 33.63
N LEU A 112 18.58 -29.32 34.28
CA LEU A 112 19.74 -28.75 33.57
C LEU A 112 20.50 -29.81 32.76
N ASN A 113 20.59 -31.05 33.25
CA ASN A 113 21.13 -32.16 32.46
C ASN A 113 20.27 -32.40 31.22
N ARG A 114 18.95 -32.53 31.39
CA ARG A 114 18.01 -32.69 30.26
C ARG A 114 18.12 -31.54 29.26
N PHE A 115 18.30 -30.31 29.75
CA PHE A 115 18.48 -29.14 28.89
C PHE A 115 19.76 -29.24 28.04
N SER A 116 20.85 -29.73 28.62
CA SER A 116 22.15 -29.84 27.95
C SER A 116 22.22 -30.92 26.88
N GLU A 117 21.36 -31.95 26.96
CA GLU A 117 21.27 -33.02 25.95
C GLU A 117 20.79 -32.52 24.57
N GLY A 118 20.19 -31.33 24.51
CA GLY A 118 19.53 -30.83 23.29
C GLY A 118 18.22 -31.57 23.00
N THR A 119 17.72 -31.44 21.78
CA THR A 119 16.46 -32.01 21.29
C THR A 119 15.38 -31.98 22.38
N TRP A 120 15.08 -30.78 22.85
CA TRP A 120 14.19 -30.54 23.98
C TRP A 120 12.79 -31.09 23.70
N PRO A 121 12.02 -31.46 24.74
CA PRO A 121 10.64 -31.87 24.56
C PRO A 121 9.75 -30.71 24.08
N GLU A 122 8.47 -31.00 23.80
CA GLU A 122 7.50 -30.01 23.29
C GLU A 122 7.46 -28.76 24.19
N LEU A 123 7.51 -28.96 25.51
CA LEU A 123 7.60 -27.89 26.49
C LEU A 123 9.04 -27.72 26.93
N TYR A 124 9.54 -26.48 26.93
CA TYR A 124 10.92 -26.22 27.33
C TYR A 124 11.08 -24.89 28.05
N PHE A 125 12.20 -24.75 28.75
CA PHE A 125 12.55 -23.55 29.53
C PHE A 125 13.52 -22.67 28.76
N THR A 126 13.33 -21.35 28.85
CA THR A 126 14.22 -20.37 28.20
C THR A 126 15.45 -20.06 29.07
N LYS A 127 16.34 -19.16 28.62
CA LYS A 127 17.50 -18.67 29.39
C LYS A 127 18.34 -19.80 30.03
N GLY A 128 18.74 -20.78 29.23
CA GLY A 128 19.58 -21.89 29.69
C GLY A 128 18.90 -22.79 30.74
N GLY A 129 17.57 -22.93 30.69
CA GLY A 129 16.80 -23.75 31.63
C GLY A 129 16.23 -23.00 32.84
N SER A 130 16.58 -21.72 33.04
CA SER A 130 16.16 -20.91 34.20
C SER A 130 15.05 -19.88 33.90
N GLY A 131 14.70 -19.72 32.63
CA GLY A 131 13.70 -18.76 32.16
C GLY A 131 12.30 -19.35 32.07
N GLY A 132 11.34 -18.54 31.61
CA GLY A 132 9.95 -18.97 31.48
C GLY A 132 9.74 -20.12 30.48
N MET A 133 8.59 -20.77 30.64
CA MET A 133 8.15 -21.94 29.88
C MET A 133 7.59 -21.55 28.50
N ARG A 134 7.96 -22.31 27.48
CA ARG A 134 7.52 -22.15 26.08
C ARG A 134 7.22 -23.50 25.44
N ILE A 135 6.53 -23.47 24.31
CA ILE A 135 6.12 -24.66 23.55
C ILE A 135 6.77 -24.61 22.16
N LYS A 136 7.33 -25.74 21.71
CA LYS A 136 7.78 -25.96 20.34
C LYS A 136 6.59 -26.18 19.41
N LYS A 137 6.60 -25.53 18.24
CA LYS A 137 5.62 -25.78 17.16
C LYS A 137 6.35 -26.08 15.86
N HIS A 138 6.18 -27.30 15.36
CA HIS A 138 6.70 -27.69 14.05
C HIS A 138 5.78 -27.23 12.92
N LEU A 139 6.36 -26.86 11.77
CA LEU A 139 5.63 -26.36 10.60
C LEU A 139 4.55 -27.35 10.12
N GLN A 140 4.87 -28.64 10.10
CA GLN A 140 3.94 -29.72 9.70
C GLN A 140 2.68 -29.80 10.56
N ASN A 141 2.71 -29.25 11.79
CA ASN A 141 1.58 -29.25 12.72
C ASN A 141 0.84 -27.89 12.74
N MET A 142 1.22 -26.93 11.89
CA MET A 142 0.53 -25.65 11.78
C MET A 142 -0.51 -25.72 10.66
N GLN A 143 -1.79 -25.91 11.03
CA GLN A 143 -2.89 -25.60 10.12
C GLN A 143 -2.83 -24.11 9.77
N GLY A 144 -2.92 -23.78 8.48
CA GLY A 144 -2.95 -22.40 7.99
C GLY A 144 -4.07 -21.59 8.66
N LYS A 145 -3.94 -20.26 8.65
CA LYS A 145 -5.05 -19.40 9.05
C LYS A 145 -6.08 -19.39 7.92
N VAL A 146 -7.31 -19.81 8.23
CA VAL A 146 -8.46 -19.59 7.34
C VAL A 146 -8.68 -18.09 7.22
N ALA A 147 -8.93 -17.59 6.01
CA ALA A 147 -9.28 -16.19 5.80
C ALA A 147 -10.51 -15.83 6.63
N ALA A 148 -10.44 -14.75 7.40
CA ALA A 148 -11.55 -14.34 8.28
C ALA A 148 -12.75 -13.80 7.49
N SER A 149 -12.53 -13.35 6.25
CA SER A 149 -13.56 -12.87 5.34
C SER A 149 -13.12 -13.15 3.92
N ILE A 150 -14.06 -13.62 3.08
CA ILE A 150 -13.84 -13.89 1.66
C ILE A 150 -15.07 -13.37 0.91
N TRP A 151 -14.89 -12.89 -0.32
CA TRP A 151 -16.00 -12.59 -1.23
C TRP A 151 -16.20 -13.77 -2.17
N PHE A 152 -17.43 -14.27 -2.23
CA PHE A 152 -17.77 -15.44 -3.02
C PHE A 152 -18.19 -15.06 -4.44
N ALA A 153 -18.12 -16.05 -5.35
CA ALA A 153 -18.38 -15.87 -6.78
C ALA A 153 -19.77 -15.30 -7.09
N ASP A 154 -20.78 -15.68 -6.30
CA ASP A 154 -22.14 -15.17 -6.40
C ASP A 154 -22.26 -13.69 -6.02
N GLU A 155 -21.35 -13.17 -5.18
CA GLU A 155 -21.31 -11.76 -4.77
C GLU A 155 -20.55 -10.88 -5.77
N VAL A 156 -19.39 -11.34 -6.24
CA VAL A 156 -18.41 -10.51 -6.98
C VAL A 156 -18.10 -11.00 -8.40
N GLY A 157 -18.69 -12.11 -8.82
CA GLY A 157 -18.46 -12.71 -10.13
C GLY A 157 -17.23 -13.61 -10.20
N THR A 158 -16.99 -14.17 -11.38
CA THR A 158 -15.90 -15.13 -11.65
C THR A 158 -15.09 -14.74 -12.88
N SER A 159 -13.89 -15.31 -13.06
CA SER A 159 -13.11 -15.12 -14.29
C SER A 159 -13.88 -15.52 -15.54
N THR A 160 -14.74 -16.55 -15.47
CA THR A 160 -15.60 -16.97 -16.58
C THR A 160 -16.62 -15.89 -16.95
N GLU A 161 -17.19 -15.20 -15.95
CA GLU A 161 -18.07 -14.06 -16.15
C GLU A 161 -17.32 -12.89 -16.80
N ALA A 162 -16.11 -12.57 -16.32
CA ALA A 162 -15.27 -11.55 -16.91
C ALA A 162 -14.95 -11.83 -18.39
N THR A 163 -14.65 -13.08 -18.73
CA THR A 163 -14.45 -13.51 -20.13
C THR A 163 -15.73 -13.35 -20.94
N ALA A 164 -16.89 -13.68 -20.38
CA ALA A 164 -18.18 -13.52 -21.06
C ALA A 164 -18.53 -12.05 -21.31
N GLU A 165 -18.26 -11.16 -20.34
CA GLU A 165 -18.41 -9.70 -20.51
C GLU A 165 -17.55 -9.19 -21.67
N ILE A 166 -16.26 -9.53 -21.66
CA ILE A 166 -15.32 -9.16 -22.72
C ILE A 166 -15.82 -9.69 -24.07
N LYS A 167 -16.26 -10.94 -24.11
CA LYS A 167 -16.78 -11.57 -25.33
C LYS A 167 -18.01 -10.85 -25.87
N ALA A 168 -18.92 -10.40 -25.00
CA ALA A 168 -20.10 -9.65 -25.40
C ALA A 168 -19.73 -8.26 -25.94
N LEU A 169 -18.78 -7.59 -25.30
CA LEU A 169 -18.25 -6.29 -25.73
C LEU A 169 -17.57 -6.40 -27.09
N PHE A 170 -16.77 -7.43 -27.34
CA PHE A 170 -15.95 -7.59 -28.55
C PHE A 170 -16.52 -8.58 -29.57
N GLU A 171 -17.86 -8.64 -29.70
CA GLU A 171 -18.55 -9.39 -30.77
C GLU A 171 -18.10 -10.85 -30.89
N GLY A 172 -17.94 -11.53 -29.75
CA GLY A 172 -17.54 -12.94 -29.71
C GLY A 172 -16.03 -13.17 -29.58
N ARG A 173 -15.18 -12.13 -29.65
CA ARG A 173 -13.73 -12.23 -29.47
C ARG A 173 -13.33 -12.01 -28.02
N VAL A 174 -12.19 -12.59 -27.63
CA VAL A 174 -11.58 -12.39 -26.30
C VAL A 174 -10.20 -11.80 -26.52
N PRO A 175 -10.07 -10.46 -26.65
CA PRO A 175 -8.77 -9.83 -26.86
C PRO A 175 -7.94 -9.71 -25.57
N PHE A 176 -8.46 -10.17 -24.43
CA PHE A 176 -7.80 -10.06 -23.14
C PHE A 176 -8.16 -11.23 -22.21
N ASP A 177 -7.15 -11.97 -21.74
CA ASP A 177 -7.37 -13.25 -21.05
C ASP A 177 -7.64 -13.11 -19.54
N THR A 178 -7.09 -12.07 -18.90
CA THR A 178 -7.03 -11.98 -17.43
C THR A 178 -7.91 -10.87 -16.84
N ALA A 179 -8.96 -10.51 -17.58
CA ALA A 179 -9.90 -9.46 -17.19
C ALA A 179 -10.52 -9.78 -15.82
N LYS A 180 -10.74 -8.74 -15.02
CA LYS A 180 -11.46 -8.88 -13.76
C LYS A 180 -12.96 -8.77 -14.00
N PRO A 181 -13.81 -9.41 -13.18
CA PRO A 181 -15.25 -9.19 -13.27
C PRO A 181 -15.59 -7.74 -12.91
N SER A 182 -16.49 -7.10 -13.65
CA SER A 182 -16.91 -5.72 -13.34
C SER A 182 -17.49 -5.60 -11.94
N ARG A 183 -18.31 -6.58 -11.52
CA ARG A 183 -18.95 -6.65 -10.21
C ARG A 183 -17.98 -6.68 -9.03
N LEU A 184 -16.81 -7.31 -9.19
CA LEU A 184 -15.76 -7.29 -8.17
C LEU A 184 -15.28 -5.86 -7.95
N ILE A 185 -15.07 -5.10 -9.03
CA ILE A 185 -14.62 -3.71 -8.94
C ILE A 185 -15.75 -2.83 -8.39
N GLU A 186 -17.00 -3.03 -8.83
CA GLU A 186 -18.16 -2.33 -8.26
C GLU A 186 -18.26 -2.53 -6.74
N ARG A 187 -18.02 -3.76 -6.25
CA ARG A 187 -18.03 -4.05 -4.82
C ARG A 187 -16.96 -3.26 -4.08
N ILE A 188 -15.75 -3.18 -4.63
CA ILE A 188 -14.65 -2.38 -4.06
C ILE A 188 -15.02 -0.89 -4.04
N LEU A 189 -15.53 -0.35 -5.14
CA LEU A 189 -15.90 1.06 -5.26
C LEU A 189 -17.04 1.46 -4.31
N ARG A 190 -18.06 0.59 -4.12
CA ARG A 190 -19.13 0.84 -3.14
C ARG A 190 -18.64 0.94 -1.70
N ILE A 191 -17.49 0.35 -1.37
CA ILE A 191 -16.88 0.43 -0.04
C ILE A 191 -15.96 1.65 0.08
N ALA A 192 -15.24 1.98 -1.00
CA ALA A 192 -14.10 2.90 -0.95
C ALA A 192 -14.39 4.31 -1.50
N THR A 193 -15.56 4.56 -2.11
CA THR A 193 -15.84 5.81 -2.82
C THR A 193 -17.21 6.41 -2.52
N ASP A 194 -17.27 7.74 -2.59
CA ASP A 194 -18.51 8.53 -2.63
C ASP A 194 -18.92 8.85 -4.08
N ALA A 195 -20.09 9.49 -4.25
CA ALA A 195 -20.67 9.80 -5.56
C ALA A 195 -19.80 10.69 -6.46
N ASP A 196 -18.90 11.53 -5.93
CA ASP A 196 -18.05 12.46 -6.70
C ASP A 196 -16.54 12.10 -6.66
N SER A 197 -16.22 10.88 -6.23
CA SER A 197 -14.83 10.44 -6.07
C SER A 197 -14.07 10.32 -7.40
N ILE A 198 -12.75 10.51 -7.35
CA ILE A 198 -11.83 10.21 -8.47
C ILE A 198 -11.17 8.86 -8.20
N VAL A 199 -11.34 7.92 -9.12
CA VAL A 199 -10.80 6.56 -9.04
C VAL A 199 -9.58 6.45 -9.94
N LEU A 200 -8.41 6.16 -9.38
CA LEU A 200 -7.19 5.89 -10.13
C LEU A 200 -6.93 4.39 -10.19
N ASP A 201 -6.76 3.88 -11.41
CA ASP A 201 -6.26 2.53 -11.66
C ASP A 201 -5.00 2.62 -12.54
N SER A 202 -3.85 2.44 -11.91
CA SER A 202 -2.54 2.52 -12.59
C SER A 202 -2.16 1.25 -13.35
N PHE A 203 -3.02 0.22 -13.33
CA PHE A 203 -2.83 -1.06 -14.02
C PHE A 203 -4.13 -1.47 -14.69
N ALA A 204 -4.62 -0.61 -15.59
CA ALA A 204 -5.97 -0.67 -16.11
C ALA A 204 -6.30 -1.99 -16.82
N GLY A 205 -5.32 -2.62 -17.47
CA GLY A 205 -5.48 -3.87 -18.20
C GLY A 205 -6.60 -3.75 -19.20
N SER A 206 -7.63 -4.59 -19.09
CA SER A 206 -8.79 -4.53 -19.97
C SER A 206 -9.68 -3.29 -19.80
N GLY A 207 -9.48 -2.44 -18.79
CA GLY A 207 -10.35 -1.27 -18.51
C GLY A 207 -11.57 -1.61 -17.65
N THR A 208 -11.47 -2.62 -16.79
CA THR A 208 -12.59 -3.07 -15.94
C THR A 208 -13.04 -1.99 -14.95
N THR A 209 -12.11 -1.19 -14.43
CA THR A 209 -12.41 -0.13 -13.46
C THR A 209 -13.28 0.99 -14.05
N ALA A 210 -12.95 1.46 -15.26
CA ALA A 210 -13.79 2.45 -15.94
C ALA A 210 -15.20 1.90 -16.25
N HIS A 211 -15.30 0.63 -16.67
CA HIS A 211 -16.60 -0.01 -16.86
C HIS A 211 -17.43 0.02 -15.57
N ALA A 212 -16.86 -0.39 -14.44
CA ALA A 212 -17.56 -0.36 -13.15
C ALA A 212 -18.00 1.06 -12.75
N VAL A 213 -17.13 2.06 -12.91
CA VAL A 213 -17.45 3.47 -12.61
C VAL A 213 -18.61 3.98 -13.46
N LEU A 214 -18.54 3.81 -14.78
CA LEU A 214 -19.59 4.25 -15.72
C LEU A 214 -20.93 3.59 -15.43
N LYS A 215 -20.92 2.28 -15.15
CA LYS A 215 -22.12 1.54 -14.78
C LYS A 215 -22.71 2.04 -13.47
N MET A 216 -21.89 2.23 -12.43
CA MET A 216 -22.34 2.75 -11.15
C MET A 216 -22.95 4.15 -11.27
N ASN A 217 -22.30 5.07 -12.00
CA ASN A 217 -22.85 6.41 -12.24
C ASN A 217 -24.21 6.37 -12.95
N LYS A 218 -24.38 5.48 -13.95
CA LYS A 218 -25.68 5.28 -14.60
C LYS A 218 -26.74 4.74 -13.64
N GLU A 219 -26.36 3.80 -12.76
CA GLU A 219 -27.28 3.15 -11.81
C GLU A 219 -27.71 4.08 -10.66
N ASP A 220 -26.77 4.80 -10.07
CA ASP A 220 -26.99 5.58 -8.84
C ASP A 220 -27.06 7.10 -9.05
N GLY A 221 -26.89 7.57 -10.28
CA GLY A 221 -26.86 9.01 -10.61
C GLY A 221 -25.62 9.73 -10.07
N GLY A 222 -24.59 8.98 -9.66
CA GLY A 222 -23.32 9.53 -9.21
C GLY A 222 -22.50 10.15 -10.36
N ASN A 223 -21.42 10.80 -9.98
CA ASN A 223 -20.52 11.55 -10.85
C ASN A 223 -19.05 11.21 -10.53
N ARG A 224 -18.80 9.92 -10.31
CA ARG A 224 -17.45 9.40 -10.07
C ARG A 224 -16.63 9.55 -11.34
N LYS A 225 -15.39 9.98 -11.20
CA LYS A 225 -14.44 10.11 -12.31
C LYS A 225 -13.43 8.98 -12.24
N PHE A 226 -12.82 8.64 -13.36
CA PHE A 226 -11.76 7.64 -13.40
C PHE A 226 -10.53 8.16 -14.13
N ILE A 227 -9.37 7.66 -13.74
CA ILE A 227 -8.09 7.81 -14.44
C ILE A 227 -7.53 6.40 -14.60
N LEU A 228 -7.31 6.00 -15.85
CA LEU A 228 -6.70 4.72 -16.19
C LEU A 228 -5.29 4.95 -16.73
N ILE A 229 -4.34 4.13 -16.30
CA ILE A 229 -2.99 4.06 -16.89
C ILE A 229 -2.78 2.65 -17.43
N GLU A 230 -2.38 2.56 -18.70
CA GLU A 230 -2.01 1.32 -19.38
C GLU A 230 -0.74 1.58 -20.18
N MET A 231 0.23 0.66 -20.10
CA MET A 231 1.55 0.78 -20.74
C MET A 231 1.74 -0.18 -21.91
N MET A 232 0.83 -1.14 -22.07
CA MET A 232 0.91 -2.13 -23.13
C MET A 232 0.37 -1.60 -24.46
N ASP A 233 0.78 -2.25 -25.55
CA ASP A 233 0.41 -1.91 -26.93
C ASP A 233 -1.10 -2.07 -27.26
N TYR A 234 -1.85 -2.70 -26.36
CA TYR A 234 -3.29 -2.89 -26.46
C TYR A 234 -4.13 -1.79 -25.79
N ALA A 235 -3.52 -0.71 -25.28
CA ALA A 235 -4.24 0.36 -24.60
C ALA A 235 -5.38 0.96 -25.45
N ASP A 236 -5.14 1.29 -26.71
CA ASP A 236 -6.20 1.82 -27.60
C ASP A 236 -7.16 0.71 -28.07
N THR A 237 -6.61 -0.45 -28.47
CA THR A 237 -7.39 -1.50 -29.14
C THR A 237 -8.24 -2.35 -28.20
N VAL A 238 -7.93 -2.37 -26.90
CA VAL A 238 -8.63 -3.17 -25.89
C VAL A 238 -9.14 -2.30 -24.75
N THR A 239 -8.26 -1.58 -24.05
CA THR A 239 -8.65 -0.82 -22.86
C THR A 239 -9.60 0.32 -23.21
N ALA A 240 -9.20 1.20 -24.12
CA ALA A 240 -10.00 2.32 -24.58
C ALA A 240 -11.23 1.84 -25.37
N GLU A 241 -11.07 0.83 -26.23
CA GLU A 241 -12.17 0.24 -26.98
C GLU A 241 -13.26 -0.36 -26.08
N ARG A 242 -12.89 -1.08 -24.99
CA ARG A 242 -13.87 -1.53 -23.98
C ARG A 242 -14.67 -0.36 -23.44
N VAL A 243 -14.01 0.72 -23.04
CA VAL A 243 -14.67 1.90 -22.48
C VAL A 243 -15.58 2.59 -23.50
N LYS A 244 -15.13 2.75 -24.76
CA LYS A 244 -15.95 3.29 -25.87
C LYS A 244 -17.24 2.49 -26.06
N ARG A 245 -17.16 1.14 -26.00
CA ARG A 245 -18.32 0.25 -26.16
C ARG A 245 -19.26 0.25 -24.95
N VAL A 246 -18.73 0.34 -23.73
CA VAL A 246 -19.57 0.54 -22.53
C VAL A 246 -20.34 1.86 -22.60
N ILE A 247 -19.69 2.93 -23.04
CA ILE A 247 -20.33 4.24 -23.22
C ILE A 247 -21.41 4.22 -24.31
N SER A 248 -21.10 3.62 -25.45
CA SER A 248 -21.99 3.63 -26.63
C SER A 248 -23.11 2.59 -26.56
N GLY A 249 -22.92 1.55 -25.75
CA GLY A 249 -23.73 0.34 -25.78
C GLY A 249 -23.12 -0.72 -26.72
N TYR A 250 -23.54 -1.97 -26.52
CA TYR A 250 -23.01 -3.12 -27.25
C TYR A 250 -24.02 -4.27 -27.31
N GLY A 251 -23.81 -5.23 -28.21
CA GLY A 251 -24.73 -6.34 -28.43
C GLY A 251 -25.93 -5.97 -29.31
N GLU A 252 -26.74 -6.97 -29.66
CA GLU A 252 -27.88 -6.84 -30.57
C GLU A 252 -29.10 -7.62 -30.04
N GLY A 253 -30.30 -7.19 -30.44
CA GLY A 253 -31.57 -7.84 -30.07
C GLY A 253 -31.73 -7.99 -28.56
N ASP A 254 -32.09 -9.19 -28.10
CA ASP A 254 -32.29 -9.51 -26.68
C ASP A 254 -31.00 -9.44 -25.83
N LYS A 255 -29.83 -9.25 -26.47
CA LYS A 255 -28.53 -9.11 -25.80
C LYS A 255 -27.98 -7.67 -25.88
N ALA A 256 -28.78 -6.73 -26.38
CA ALA A 256 -28.38 -5.34 -26.43
C ALA A 256 -28.26 -4.76 -25.02
N VAL A 257 -27.11 -4.15 -24.74
CA VAL A 257 -26.82 -3.40 -23.52
C VAL A 257 -26.77 -1.93 -23.90
N GLU A 258 -27.66 -1.14 -23.28
CA GLU A 258 -27.72 0.29 -23.50
C GLU A 258 -26.48 0.98 -22.92
N GLY A 259 -25.89 1.88 -23.72
CA GLY A 259 -24.72 2.66 -23.34
C GLY A 259 -24.95 3.57 -22.14
N THR A 260 -23.87 3.97 -21.47
CA THR A 260 -23.95 4.90 -20.35
C THR A 260 -24.05 6.36 -20.76
N GLY A 261 -23.65 6.71 -21.99
CA GLY A 261 -23.76 8.07 -22.53
C GLY A 261 -22.73 9.09 -21.99
N ASP A 262 -21.79 8.64 -21.16
CA ASP A 262 -20.70 9.45 -20.59
C ASP A 262 -19.51 9.61 -21.57
N GLY A 263 -18.41 10.22 -21.13
CA GLY A 263 -17.21 10.41 -21.97
C GLY A 263 -15.89 10.16 -21.24
N PHE A 264 -14.81 10.00 -22.01
CA PHE A 264 -13.44 9.98 -21.48
C PHE A 264 -12.47 10.65 -22.46
N GLY A 265 -11.36 11.16 -21.92
CA GLY A 265 -10.22 11.61 -22.72
C GLY A 265 -9.17 10.49 -22.82
N TYR A 266 -8.59 10.31 -24.00
CA TYR A 266 -7.45 9.43 -24.22
C TYR A 266 -6.21 10.26 -24.49
N TYR A 267 -5.14 9.98 -23.75
CA TYR A 267 -3.88 10.70 -23.82
C TYR A 267 -2.74 9.71 -23.90
N GLU A 268 -1.74 10.02 -24.71
CA GLU A 268 -0.48 9.29 -24.77
C GLU A 268 0.62 10.15 -24.15
N LEU A 269 1.56 9.50 -23.48
CA LEU A 269 2.77 10.18 -23.03
C LEU A 269 3.61 10.52 -24.26
N GLY A 270 3.85 11.82 -24.46
CA GLY A 270 4.82 12.29 -25.45
C GLY A 270 6.26 12.05 -24.98
N ASP A 271 7.21 12.44 -25.81
CA ASP A 271 8.63 12.33 -25.49
C ASP A 271 8.98 13.07 -24.19
N PRO A 272 9.94 12.55 -23.40
CA PRO A 272 10.33 13.17 -22.15
C PRO A 272 10.88 14.57 -22.38
N LEU A 273 10.61 15.49 -21.45
CA LEU A 273 11.13 16.86 -21.51
C LEU A 273 12.66 16.94 -21.43
N MET A 274 13.27 15.96 -20.77
CA MET A 274 14.70 15.92 -20.46
C MET A 274 15.32 14.62 -20.99
N ILE A 275 16.48 14.73 -21.63
CA ILE A 275 17.36 13.60 -21.97
C ILE A 275 18.66 13.76 -21.18
N GLY A 276 18.84 12.93 -20.16
CA GLY A 276 19.93 13.09 -19.20
C GLY A 276 19.80 14.41 -18.42
N GLU A 277 20.83 15.25 -18.49
CA GLU A 277 20.82 16.58 -17.86
C GLU A 277 20.37 17.70 -18.79
N ASN A 278 20.04 17.42 -20.05
CA ASN A 278 19.69 18.41 -21.07
C ASN A 278 18.20 18.40 -21.40
N LEU A 279 17.68 19.53 -21.88
CA LEU A 279 16.36 19.55 -22.51
C LEU A 279 16.36 18.65 -23.74
N ASN A 280 15.25 17.96 -23.95
CA ASN A 280 15.01 17.21 -25.16
C ASN A 280 14.77 18.17 -26.32
N GLU A 281 15.80 18.42 -27.13
CA GLU A 281 15.69 19.32 -28.28
C GLU A 281 14.84 18.74 -29.42
N ASP A 282 14.50 17.45 -29.40
CA ASP A 282 13.57 16.85 -30.38
C ASP A 282 12.13 17.28 -30.12
N LEU A 283 11.81 17.73 -28.89
CA LEU A 283 10.49 18.27 -28.59
C LEU A 283 10.21 19.58 -29.35
N PRO A 284 8.95 19.81 -29.77
CA PRO A 284 8.52 21.12 -30.24
C PRO A 284 8.75 22.18 -29.16
N LEU A 285 9.29 23.34 -29.56
CA LEU A 285 9.60 24.43 -28.62
C LEU A 285 8.33 24.90 -27.88
N GLU A 286 7.19 24.83 -28.55
CA GLU A 286 5.87 25.14 -28.00
C GLU A 286 5.53 24.25 -26.82
N LYS A 287 5.87 22.95 -26.86
CA LYS A 287 5.61 22.00 -25.77
C LYS A 287 6.48 22.27 -24.54
N ILE A 288 7.74 22.64 -24.78
CA ILE A 288 8.65 23.06 -23.70
C ILE A 288 8.12 24.34 -23.05
N ARG A 289 7.67 25.31 -23.86
CA ARG A 289 7.07 26.57 -23.38
C ARG A 289 5.79 26.35 -22.59
N GLU A 290 4.90 25.49 -23.07
CA GLU A 290 3.67 25.09 -22.37
C GLU A 290 3.99 24.48 -21.00
N TYR A 291 4.99 23.60 -20.93
CA TYR A 291 5.43 23.00 -19.67
C TYR A 291 5.99 24.05 -18.70
N VAL A 292 6.95 24.88 -19.14
CA VAL A 292 7.56 25.92 -18.31
C VAL A 292 6.48 26.88 -17.79
N TRP A 293 5.57 27.31 -18.65
CA TRP A 293 4.45 28.16 -18.25
C TRP A 293 3.55 27.50 -17.21
N TYR A 294 3.15 26.25 -17.44
CA TYR A 294 2.29 25.52 -16.50
C TYR A 294 2.95 25.33 -15.14
N MET A 295 4.25 25.02 -15.10
CA MET A 295 4.95 24.85 -13.83
C MET A 295 5.06 26.15 -13.02
N GLU A 296 5.19 27.29 -13.70
CA GLU A 296 5.23 28.60 -13.05
C GLU A 296 3.85 29.11 -12.59
N THR A 297 2.83 28.91 -13.42
CA THR A 297 1.53 29.59 -13.27
C THR A 297 0.41 28.67 -12.83
N ARG A 298 0.64 27.34 -12.85
CA ARG A 298 -0.38 26.29 -12.66
C ARG A 298 -1.58 26.44 -13.59
N SER A 299 -1.37 27.10 -14.73
CA SER A 299 -2.39 27.44 -15.70
C SER A 299 -1.93 27.03 -17.09
N SER A 300 -2.86 26.63 -17.96
CA SER A 300 -2.52 26.24 -19.32
C SER A 300 -2.10 27.46 -20.15
N LEU A 301 -1.08 27.30 -20.98
CA LEU A 301 -0.67 28.32 -21.94
C LEU A 301 -1.64 28.26 -23.15
N THR A 302 -2.80 28.89 -23.02
CA THR A 302 -3.81 28.88 -24.09
C THR A 302 -3.36 29.78 -25.24
N GLY A 303 -2.95 29.21 -26.38
CA GLY A 303 -2.60 30.06 -27.53
C GLY A 303 -1.88 29.44 -28.72
N PHE A 304 -1.36 28.20 -28.65
CA PHE A 304 -0.53 27.67 -29.75
C PHE A 304 -1.26 26.78 -30.77
N ALA A 305 -2.37 26.13 -30.42
CA ALA A 305 -3.40 25.64 -31.34
C ALA A 305 -4.55 25.00 -30.53
N GLY A 306 -5.80 25.42 -30.75
CA GLY A 306 -7.00 24.71 -30.25
C GLY A 306 -7.82 25.43 -29.19
N LYS A 307 -8.84 26.17 -29.67
CA LYS A 307 -10.14 26.56 -29.07
C LYS A 307 -10.26 26.83 -27.55
N ASN A 308 -10.59 28.11 -27.29
CA ASN A 308 -11.49 28.66 -26.26
C ASN A 308 -11.08 28.52 -24.78
N ASN A 309 -10.45 29.56 -24.24
CA ASN A 309 -10.59 29.93 -22.82
C ASN A 309 -10.87 31.45 -22.71
N PRO A 310 -11.75 31.93 -21.80
CA PRO A 310 -12.10 33.35 -21.64
C PRO A 310 -11.09 34.16 -20.81
N ASP A 311 -10.06 33.53 -20.24
CA ASP A 311 -9.10 34.21 -19.36
C ASP A 311 -8.07 34.99 -20.17
N ASN A 312 -7.90 36.26 -19.80
CA ASN A 312 -7.15 37.33 -20.45
C ASN A 312 -5.62 37.12 -20.55
N HIS A 313 -5.15 35.90 -20.83
CA HIS A 313 -3.73 35.59 -21.00
C HIS A 313 -3.30 35.92 -22.43
N VAL A 314 -2.40 36.90 -22.54
CA VAL A 314 -1.94 37.50 -23.80
C VAL A 314 -1.25 36.44 -24.68
N ASN A 315 -1.68 36.39 -25.94
CA ASN A 315 -1.17 35.52 -26.99
C ASN A 315 0.28 35.90 -27.41
N PRO A 316 1.30 35.05 -27.20
CA PRO A 316 2.68 35.33 -27.58
C PRO A 316 2.97 35.24 -29.09
N VAL A 317 2.05 34.68 -29.90
CA VAL A 317 2.21 34.58 -31.36
C VAL A 317 1.99 35.92 -32.08
N LYS A 318 1.45 36.94 -31.39
CA LYS A 318 1.18 38.28 -31.98
C LYS A 318 2.06 39.41 -31.44
N THR A 319 3.04 39.11 -30.60
CA THR A 319 3.98 40.10 -30.06
C THR A 319 5.31 40.06 -30.81
N ASN A 320 5.91 41.22 -31.10
CA ASN A 320 7.29 41.35 -31.60
C ASN A 320 8.35 40.97 -30.52
N ASP A 321 8.02 40.02 -29.65
CA ASP A 321 8.77 39.59 -28.48
C ASP A 321 8.86 38.05 -28.45
N PRO A 322 9.92 37.47 -29.05
CA PRO A 322 9.97 36.05 -29.42
C PRO A 322 10.15 35.08 -28.24
N TYR A 323 10.50 35.58 -27.06
CA TYR A 323 10.74 34.76 -25.86
C TYR A 323 9.64 34.89 -24.80
N LEU A 324 8.67 35.79 -24.99
CA LEU A 324 7.59 36.00 -24.03
C LEU A 324 6.70 34.74 -23.96
N LEU A 325 6.45 34.25 -22.74
CA LEU A 325 5.42 33.25 -22.48
C LEU A 325 4.07 33.92 -22.18
N GLY A 326 4.07 34.95 -21.33
CA GLY A 326 2.88 35.70 -20.97
C GLY A 326 3.06 36.53 -19.70
N ILE A 327 1.96 37.12 -19.22
CA ILE A 327 1.92 37.92 -17.98
C ILE A 327 0.83 37.36 -17.05
N VAL A 328 1.18 37.16 -15.77
CA VAL A 328 0.26 36.77 -14.69
C VAL A 328 0.64 37.55 -13.43
N ASP A 329 -0.34 38.12 -12.73
CA ASP A 329 -0.15 38.83 -11.45
C ASP A 329 1.01 39.83 -11.45
N GLY A 330 1.06 40.69 -12.48
CA GLY A 330 2.09 41.72 -12.64
C GLY A 330 3.47 41.21 -13.05
N ALA A 331 3.63 39.90 -13.27
CA ALA A 331 4.89 39.25 -13.62
C ALA A 331 4.93 38.86 -15.10
N ALA A 332 5.96 39.27 -15.85
CA ALA A 332 6.22 38.76 -17.19
C ALA A 332 7.18 37.55 -17.16
N TYR A 333 6.79 36.48 -17.84
CA TYR A 333 7.56 35.25 -17.94
C TYR A 333 8.20 35.14 -19.31
N TYR A 334 9.52 34.92 -19.34
CA TYR A 334 10.30 34.77 -20.56
C TYR A 334 11.05 33.44 -20.58
N PHE A 335 10.99 32.76 -21.72
CA PHE A 335 11.78 31.56 -22.01
C PHE A 335 12.77 31.86 -23.14
N CYS A 336 13.95 32.36 -22.75
CA CYS A 336 15.02 32.73 -23.67
C CYS A 336 15.88 31.50 -23.99
N TYR A 337 15.41 30.70 -24.93
CA TYR A 337 16.05 29.46 -25.36
C TYR A 337 16.07 29.36 -26.89
N GLU A 338 17.17 28.86 -27.42
CA GLU A 338 17.38 28.55 -28.83
C GLU A 338 18.01 27.16 -28.92
N LYS A 339 17.48 26.30 -29.80
CA LYS A 339 18.05 24.96 -30.01
C LYS A 339 19.50 25.08 -30.47
N GLU A 340 20.35 24.17 -30.01
CA GLU A 340 21.78 24.11 -30.38
C GLU A 340 22.60 25.39 -30.07
N SER A 341 22.06 26.32 -29.27
CA SER A 341 22.67 27.63 -29.01
C SER A 341 22.56 28.03 -27.54
N THR A 342 23.65 28.60 -26.99
CA THR A 342 23.66 29.10 -25.61
C THR A 342 23.17 30.55 -25.55
N VAL A 343 22.00 30.75 -24.97
CA VAL A 343 21.42 32.07 -24.73
C VAL A 343 21.92 32.64 -23.40
N LYS A 344 22.55 33.82 -23.46
CA LYS A 344 23.09 34.51 -22.30
C LYS A 344 22.21 35.70 -21.92
N LEU A 345 21.68 35.71 -20.71
CA LEU A 345 21.01 36.86 -20.14
C LEU A 345 22.04 37.95 -19.85
N ASN A 346 22.07 38.96 -20.72
CA ASN A 346 22.93 40.13 -20.63
C ASN A 346 22.15 41.42 -20.96
N ARG A 347 22.78 42.58 -20.81
CA ARG A 347 22.17 43.89 -21.11
C ARG A 347 21.68 44.02 -22.56
N ALA A 348 22.25 43.28 -23.51
CA ALA A 348 21.79 43.30 -24.90
C ALA A 348 20.48 42.50 -25.07
N LEU A 349 20.37 41.32 -24.43
CA LEU A 349 19.14 40.53 -24.42
C LEU A 349 18.02 41.27 -23.66
N LEU A 350 18.32 41.87 -22.50
CA LEU A 350 17.33 42.65 -21.76
C LEU A 350 16.69 43.77 -22.58
N ARG A 351 17.48 44.45 -23.44
CA ARG A 351 16.95 45.49 -24.35
C ARG A 351 16.02 44.95 -25.44
N LYS A 352 16.08 43.64 -25.72
CA LYS A 352 15.18 42.97 -26.69
C LYS A 352 13.85 42.56 -26.07
N LEU A 353 13.78 42.41 -24.75
CA LEU A 353 12.55 42.07 -24.01
C LEU A 353 11.71 43.35 -23.88
N LYS A 354 10.54 43.40 -24.53
CA LYS A 354 9.79 44.65 -24.72
C LYS A 354 8.58 44.76 -23.80
N THR A 355 8.13 43.66 -23.23
CA THR A 355 6.93 43.62 -22.41
C THR A 355 7.20 44.28 -21.07
N LYS A 356 6.40 45.29 -20.71
CA LYS A 356 6.48 45.96 -19.40
C LYS A 356 5.69 45.17 -18.36
N ALA A 357 6.32 44.90 -17.22
CA ALA A 357 5.73 44.26 -16.06
C ALA A 357 6.37 44.79 -14.76
N GLU A 358 5.74 44.52 -13.62
CA GLU A 358 6.23 44.90 -12.30
C GLU A 358 7.44 44.05 -11.89
N ARG A 359 7.45 42.78 -12.29
CA ARG A 359 8.53 41.82 -12.07
C ARG A 359 8.72 40.91 -13.28
N TYR A 360 9.88 40.28 -13.37
CA TYR A 360 10.25 39.43 -14.50
C TYR A 360 10.78 38.08 -14.02
N VAL A 361 10.33 37.00 -14.63
CA VAL A 361 10.95 35.67 -14.46
C VAL A 361 11.54 35.29 -15.81
N ILE A 362 12.87 35.16 -15.87
CA ILE A 362 13.59 34.97 -17.12
C ILE A 362 14.40 33.69 -17.06
N TYR A 363 14.06 32.76 -17.94
CA TYR A 363 14.84 31.55 -18.20
C TYR A 363 15.88 31.80 -19.28
N ALA A 364 17.15 31.44 -19.04
CA ALA A 364 18.21 31.37 -20.04
C ALA A 364 19.33 30.41 -19.60
N ASP A 365 20.27 30.05 -20.47
CA ASP A 365 21.36 29.12 -20.14
C ASP A 365 22.38 29.70 -19.15
N ILE A 366 22.69 31.00 -19.29
CA ILE A 366 23.70 31.69 -18.48
C ILE A 366 23.22 33.09 -18.12
N CYS A 367 23.37 33.49 -16.85
CA CYS A 367 23.23 34.88 -16.44
C CYS A 367 24.59 35.58 -16.41
N LEU A 368 24.70 36.72 -17.10
CA LEU A 368 25.87 37.61 -17.08
C LEU A 368 25.58 38.94 -16.35
N LEU A 369 24.38 39.10 -15.80
CA LEU A 369 24.01 40.23 -14.95
C LEU A 369 24.43 39.93 -13.51
N ASP A 370 24.87 40.96 -12.79
CA ASP A 370 25.14 40.85 -11.36
C ASP A 370 23.85 40.97 -10.51
N ASP A 371 23.95 40.63 -9.23
CA ASP A 371 22.80 40.64 -8.31
C ASP A 371 22.17 42.05 -8.18
N SER A 372 22.97 43.11 -8.26
CA SER A 372 22.47 44.49 -8.20
C SER A 372 21.64 44.84 -9.44
N GLU A 373 22.04 44.37 -10.61
CA GLU A 373 21.28 44.52 -11.85
C GLU A 373 19.98 43.73 -11.81
N LEU A 374 20.01 42.47 -11.34
CA LEU A 374 18.81 41.65 -11.21
C LEU A 374 17.80 42.29 -10.26
N GLU A 375 18.26 42.79 -9.10
CA GLU A 375 17.41 43.49 -8.12
C GLU A 375 16.87 44.81 -8.68
N LYS A 376 17.71 45.61 -9.34
CA LYS A 376 17.33 46.89 -9.95
C LYS A 376 16.20 46.74 -10.97
N TYR A 377 16.19 45.66 -11.75
CA TYR A 377 15.17 45.40 -12.77
C TYR A 377 14.08 44.44 -12.31
N ASN A 378 14.08 44.03 -11.03
CA ASN A 378 13.14 43.08 -10.45
C ASN A 378 13.05 41.76 -11.24
N ILE A 379 14.22 41.21 -11.59
CA ILE A 379 14.38 39.99 -12.38
C ILE A 379 14.72 38.81 -11.47
N THR A 380 13.90 37.77 -11.52
CA THR A 380 14.23 36.42 -11.06
C THR A 380 14.81 35.63 -12.23
N PHE A 381 16.12 35.38 -12.19
CA PHE A 381 16.77 34.51 -13.19
C PHE A 381 16.55 33.04 -12.86
N LYS A 382 16.27 32.23 -13.88
CA LYS A 382 16.20 30.77 -13.81
C LYS A 382 17.09 30.14 -14.88
N LYS A 383 17.93 29.20 -14.48
CA LYS A 383 18.93 28.55 -15.33
C LYS A 383 18.34 27.37 -16.09
N ILE A 384 18.48 27.40 -17.42
CA ILE A 384 18.18 26.26 -18.28
C ILE A 384 19.36 25.27 -18.25
N PRO A 385 19.11 23.95 -18.19
CA PRO A 385 17.82 23.28 -17.94
C PRO A 385 17.57 23.00 -16.44
N ARG A 386 18.56 23.31 -15.58
CA ARG A 386 18.59 22.96 -14.15
C ARG A 386 17.34 23.37 -13.38
N ASP A 387 16.85 24.58 -13.59
CA ASP A 387 15.72 25.12 -12.83
C ASP A 387 14.37 24.72 -13.44
N ILE A 388 14.36 24.10 -14.62
CA ILE A 388 13.19 23.43 -15.18
C ILE A 388 13.05 22.03 -14.58
N ALA A 389 14.16 21.29 -14.46
CA ALA A 389 14.19 19.93 -13.94
C ALA A 389 13.92 19.81 -12.42
N ARG A 390 13.86 20.93 -11.69
CA ARG A 390 13.66 20.98 -10.23
C ARG A 390 12.25 21.40 -9.80
N LEU A 391 11.39 21.75 -10.75
CA LEU A 391 9.98 22.13 -10.54
C LEU A 391 9.12 20.89 -10.36
#